data_AF-A0A919D6G5-F1
#
_entry.id   AF-A0A919D6G5-F1
#
_cell.length_a   1.000
_cell.length_b   1.000
_cell.length_c   1.000
_cell.angle_alpha   90.00
_cell.angle_beta   90.00
_cell.angle_gamma   90.00
#
_symmetry.space_group_name_H-M   'P 1'
#
loop_
_entity.id
_entity.type
_entity.pdbx_description
1 polymer ?
#
loop_
_entity_poly.entity_id
_entity_poly.type
_entity_poly.pdbx_seq_one_letter_code
_entity_poly.pdbx_strand_id
1 'polypeptide(L)'
;MDGVWKVPRRLPSVPLPAPGEAFPSWLHCVAADWQIPPGRAAQVLGLECQPGYRAARPMWFGVSLTQRSLQGLMTATGLDERALGAMQLSRYADTALEFFGRELPDQPREVASLRRPHREWALTTSSRACPNCLAALPVWPVWWRLGIAAVCPEHRVLLVDVCSWWTCAASATDAWAPATPAIRGD
;
A
#
# COMPACT_ATOMS: atom_id res chain seq x y z
N MET A 1 -39.85 -14.83 12.41
CA MET A 1 -38.90 -15.74 11.72
C MET A 1 -37.58 -15.01 11.65
N ASP A 2 -36.80 -15.12 12.72
CA ASP A 2 -35.63 -14.32 12.99
C ASP A 2 -34.41 -14.89 12.24
N GLY A 3 -34.30 -14.55 10.97
CA GLY A 3 -33.21 -14.99 10.11
C GLY A 3 -31.95 -14.14 10.26
N VAL A 4 -31.39 -14.02 11.47
CA VAL A 4 -30.04 -13.42 11.65
C VAL A 4 -29.01 -14.51 11.42
N TRP A 5 -28.70 -14.80 10.14
CA TRP A 5 -27.44 -15.44 9.80
C TRP A 5 -26.42 -14.36 9.50
N LYS A 6 -25.45 -14.17 10.40
CA LYS A 6 -24.37 -13.19 10.19
C LYS A 6 -23.03 -13.73 10.67
N VAL A 7 -22.46 -14.70 9.92
CA VAL A 7 -21.05 -15.13 10.03
C VAL A 7 -20.58 -15.72 8.69
N PRO A 8 -19.34 -15.51 8.19
CA PRO A 8 -18.32 -14.49 8.49
C PRO A 8 -18.05 -13.52 7.31
N ARG A 9 -17.59 -12.29 7.61
CA ARG A 9 -17.10 -11.31 6.61
C ARG A 9 -15.68 -11.65 6.10
N ARG A 10 -15.37 -12.91 5.81
CA ARG A 10 -14.10 -13.27 5.15
C ARG A 10 -14.32 -13.38 3.65
N LEU A 11 -13.41 -12.80 2.89
CA LEU A 11 -13.42 -12.89 1.45
C LEU A 11 -12.98 -14.29 1.02
N PRO A 12 -13.60 -14.86 -0.02
CA PRO A 12 -13.40 -16.26 -0.40
C PRO A 12 -12.02 -16.55 -0.99
N SER A 13 -11.41 -15.54 -1.63
CA SER A 13 -10.03 -15.60 -2.14
C SER A 13 -9.26 -14.42 -1.58
N VAL A 14 -8.20 -14.70 -0.84
CA VAL A 14 -7.28 -13.68 -0.32
C VAL A 14 -5.86 -14.20 -0.52
N PRO A 15 -5.07 -13.59 -1.42
CA PRO A 15 -3.67 -13.96 -1.58
C PRO A 15 -2.90 -13.67 -0.30
N LEU A 16 -2.03 -14.59 0.10
CA LEU A 16 -1.13 -14.38 1.24
C LEU A 16 -0.03 -13.39 0.83
N PRO A 17 0.32 -12.42 1.69
CA PRO A 17 1.40 -11.50 1.40
C PRO A 17 2.75 -12.23 1.40
N ALA A 18 3.62 -11.85 0.48
CA ALA A 18 4.99 -12.36 0.47
C ALA A 18 5.81 -11.78 1.64
N PRO A 19 6.84 -12.49 2.14
CA PRO A 19 7.69 -11.98 3.22
C PRO A 19 8.32 -10.63 2.86
N GLY A 20 8.05 -9.61 3.67
CA GLY A 20 8.58 -8.25 3.45
C GLY A 20 7.95 -7.50 2.28
N GLU A 21 6.86 -7.98 1.71
CA GLU A 21 6.09 -7.28 0.69
C GLU A 21 5.51 -5.95 1.23
N ALA A 22 5.48 -4.92 0.39
CA ALA A 22 4.85 -3.65 0.70
C ALA A 22 3.33 -3.75 0.55
N PHE A 23 2.57 -3.12 1.45
CA PHE A 23 1.10 -3.17 1.42
C PHE A 23 0.49 -2.75 0.06
N PRO A 24 1.00 -1.72 -0.63
CA PRO A 24 0.51 -1.40 -1.96
C PRO A 24 0.74 -2.51 -2.98
N SER A 25 1.89 -3.20 -2.95
CA SER A 25 2.18 -4.37 -3.81
C SER A 25 1.09 -5.42 -3.65
N TRP A 26 0.85 -5.82 -2.41
CA TRP A 26 -0.14 -6.83 -2.08
C TRP A 26 -1.56 -6.39 -2.48
N LEU A 27 -1.95 -5.14 -2.20
CA LEU A 27 -3.26 -4.62 -2.62
C LEU A 27 -3.44 -4.65 -4.14
N HIS A 28 -2.39 -4.33 -4.90
CA HIS A 28 -2.43 -4.40 -6.36
C HIS A 28 -2.58 -5.85 -6.86
N CYS A 29 -1.92 -6.82 -6.23
CA CYS A 29 -2.12 -8.24 -6.52
C CYS A 29 -3.56 -8.69 -6.20
N VAL A 30 -4.10 -8.29 -5.05
CA VAL A 30 -5.50 -8.55 -4.66
C VAL A 30 -6.47 -7.96 -5.69
N ALA A 31 -6.25 -6.70 -6.08
CA ALA A 31 -7.09 -6.01 -7.05
C ALA A 31 -7.05 -6.67 -8.43
N ALA A 32 -5.87 -7.14 -8.85
CA ALA A 32 -5.69 -7.89 -10.09
C ALA A 32 -6.40 -9.26 -10.05
N ASP A 33 -6.27 -10.02 -8.95
CA ASP A 33 -6.95 -11.32 -8.75
C ASP A 33 -8.48 -11.16 -8.81
N TRP A 34 -9.01 -10.12 -8.17
CA TRP A 34 -10.45 -9.83 -8.16
C TRP A 34 -10.93 -9.07 -9.41
N GLN A 35 -10.04 -8.67 -10.30
CA GLN A 35 -10.34 -7.91 -11.51
C GLN A 35 -11.12 -6.61 -11.24
N ILE A 36 -10.76 -5.90 -10.17
CA ILE A 36 -11.35 -4.61 -9.81
C ILE A 36 -10.29 -3.54 -9.64
N PRO A 37 -10.65 -2.24 -9.77
CA PRO A 37 -9.70 -1.17 -9.50
C PRO A 37 -9.13 -1.25 -8.06
N PRO A 38 -7.85 -0.91 -7.82
CA PRO A 38 -7.23 -0.93 -6.48
C PRO A 38 -8.02 -0.12 -5.45
N GLY A 39 -8.40 1.08 -5.87
CA GLY A 39 -9.79 1.50 -5.95
C GLY A 39 -10.81 0.88 -4.99
N ARG A 40 -11.55 0.00 -5.64
CA ARG A 40 -12.63 -0.78 -5.09
C ARG A 40 -12.11 -1.87 -4.15
N ALA A 41 -10.95 -2.47 -4.44
CA ALA A 41 -10.35 -3.48 -3.57
C ALA A 41 -10.10 -2.96 -2.16
N ALA A 42 -9.57 -1.74 -2.03
CA ALA A 42 -9.40 -1.05 -0.75
C ALA A 42 -10.72 -0.94 0.04
N GLN A 43 -11.81 -0.55 -0.63
CA GLN A 43 -13.12 -0.44 0.02
C GLN A 43 -13.68 -1.80 0.43
N VAL A 44 -13.56 -2.81 -0.43
CA VAL A 44 -14.01 -4.19 -0.16
C VAL A 44 -13.25 -4.80 1.03
N LEU A 45 -11.96 -4.48 1.15
CA LEU A 45 -11.10 -4.85 2.28
C LEU A 45 -11.40 -4.06 3.57
N GLY A 46 -12.30 -3.07 3.53
CA GLY A 46 -12.68 -2.28 4.70
C GLY A 46 -11.69 -1.18 5.08
N LEU A 47 -10.87 -0.70 4.14
CA LEU A 47 -9.97 0.42 4.39
C LEU A 47 -10.72 1.74 4.52
N GLU A 48 -10.32 2.54 5.51
CA GLU A 48 -10.77 3.92 5.61
C GLU A 48 -10.18 4.74 4.48
N CYS A 49 -11.07 5.40 3.73
CA CYS A 49 -10.71 6.16 2.56
C CYS A 49 -10.96 7.65 2.79
N GLN A 50 -10.07 8.49 2.29
CA GLN A 50 -10.19 9.94 2.37
C GLN A 50 -11.48 10.42 1.69
N PRO A 51 -12.28 11.27 2.36
CA PRO A 51 -13.47 11.86 1.76
C PRO A 51 -13.08 12.88 0.68
N GLY A 52 -13.99 13.13 -0.26
CA GLY A 52 -13.84 14.20 -1.27
C GLY A 52 -13.05 13.83 -2.54
N TYR A 53 -12.54 12.60 -2.64
CA TYR A 53 -11.91 12.11 -3.87
C TYR A 53 -12.89 11.32 -4.74
N ARG A 54 -12.82 11.51 -6.07
CA ARG A 54 -13.71 10.86 -7.05
C ARG A 54 -13.68 9.34 -7.00
N ALA A 55 -12.58 8.79 -6.50
CA ALA A 55 -12.59 7.45 -6.00
C ALA A 55 -11.88 7.47 -4.63
N ALA A 56 -12.14 6.47 -3.78
CA ALA A 56 -11.55 6.29 -2.44
C ALA A 56 -10.01 6.53 -2.33
N ARG A 57 -9.41 6.91 -1.22
CA ARG A 57 -7.92 6.84 -1.15
C ARG A 57 -7.60 6.38 0.23
N PRO A 58 -7.04 5.18 0.44
CA PRO A 58 -6.79 4.71 1.78
C PRO A 58 -5.97 5.74 2.56
N MET A 59 -6.42 6.07 3.76
CA MET A 59 -5.68 6.95 4.65
C MET A 59 -4.33 6.31 4.96
N TRP A 60 -3.25 7.09 4.88
CA TRP A 60 -1.89 6.63 5.19
C TRP A 60 -1.43 5.40 4.39
N PHE A 61 -1.90 5.27 3.13
CA PHE A 61 -1.71 4.08 2.29
C PHE A 61 -0.26 3.59 2.21
N GLY A 62 -0.02 2.39 2.74
CA GLY A 62 1.30 1.74 2.78
C GLY A 62 2.29 2.37 3.77
N VAL A 63 1.88 3.40 4.51
CA VAL A 63 2.65 4.00 5.59
C VAL A 63 2.28 3.39 6.93
N SER A 64 0.99 3.37 7.26
CA SER A 64 0.43 2.76 8.46
C SER A 64 -1.06 2.47 8.27
N LEU A 65 -1.63 1.60 9.11
CA LEU A 65 -3.06 1.33 9.15
C LEU A 65 -3.69 2.04 10.33
N THR A 66 -4.85 2.65 10.12
CA THR A 66 -5.71 3.07 11.22
C THR A 66 -6.30 1.85 11.93
N GLN A 67 -6.70 1.98 13.19
CA GLN A 67 -7.30 0.87 13.94
C GLN A 67 -8.54 0.29 13.25
N ARG A 68 -9.38 1.14 12.64
CA ARG A 68 -10.57 0.70 11.91
C ARG A 68 -10.20 -0.05 10.63
N SER A 69 -9.20 0.44 9.88
CA SER A 69 -8.71 -0.26 8.67
C SER A 69 -8.07 -1.60 9.00
N LEU A 70 -7.31 -1.67 10.10
CA LEU A 70 -6.70 -2.91 10.60
C LEU A 70 -7.78 -3.94 10.93
N GLN A 71 -8.79 -3.57 11.73
CA GLN A 71 -9.90 -4.46 12.07
C GLN A 71 -10.71 -4.89 10.84
N GLY A 72 -10.93 -3.97 9.90
CA GLY A 72 -11.57 -4.24 8.61
C GLY A 72 -10.82 -5.30 7.82
N LEU A 73 -9.51 -5.11 7.65
CA LEU A 73 -8.61 -6.04 6.97
C LEU A 73 -8.58 -7.40 7.66
N MET A 74 -8.34 -7.47 8.98
CA MET A 74 -8.31 -8.74 9.71
C MET A 74 -9.62 -9.52 9.56
N THR A 75 -10.74 -8.82 9.59
CA THR A 75 -12.07 -9.43 9.38
C THR A 75 -12.23 -9.93 7.94
N ALA A 76 -11.89 -9.09 6.95
CA ALA A 76 -12.03 -9.35 5.52
C ALA A 76 -11.10 -10.47 5.03
N THR A 77 -9.89 -10.54 5.58
CA THR A 77 -8.80 -11.34 5.03
C THR A 77 -8.42 -12.52 5.89
N GLY A 78 -8.65 -12.43 7.20
CA GLY A 78 -8.11 -13.40 8.14
C GLY A 78 -6.62 -13.27 8.42
N LEU A 79 -5.93 -12.30 7.81
CA LEU A 79 -4.56 -11.97 8.16
C LEU A 79 -4.51 -11.40 9.58
N ASP A 80 -3.44 -11.72 10.30
CA ASP A 80 -3.22 -11.17 11.64
C ASP A 80 -2.59 -9.77 11.59
N GLU A 81 -2.58 -9.10 12.74
CA GLU A 81 -2.00 -7.76 12.87
C GLU A 81 -0.51 -7.73 12.54
N ARG A 82 0.23 -8.81 12.83
CA ARG A 82 1.66 -8.89 12.57
C ARG A 82 1.95 -8.91 11.07
N ALA A 83 1.22 -9.71 10.29
CA ALA A 83 1.35 -9.78 8.84
C ALA A 83 0.97 -8.44 8.19
N LEU A 84 -0.13 -7.83 8.63
CA LEU A 84 -0.59 -6.54 8.12
C LEU A 84 0.39 -5.41 8.47
N GLY A 85 0.95 -5.42 9.69
CA GLY A 85 1.97 -4.49 10.16
C GLY A 85 3.31 -4.65 9.44
N ALA A 86 3.72 -5.88 9.12
CA ALA A 86 4.96 -6.16 8.40
C ALA A 86 4.99 -5.60 6.96
N MET A 87 3.82 -5.31 6.39
CA MET A 87 3.69 -4.69 5.07
C MET A 87 3.68 -3.15 5.11
N GLN A 88 3.61 -2.54 6.30
CA GLN A 88 3.58 -1.08 6.46
C GLN A 88 4.99 -0.51 6.60
N LEU A 89 5.21 0.70 6.10
CA LEU A 89 6.46 1.43 6.30
C LEU A 89 6.72 1.72 7.79
N SER A 90 5.67 1.90 8.60
CA SER A 90 5.74 2.17 10.03
C SER A 90 6.44 1.06 10.83
N ARG A 91 6.64 -0.14 10.28
CA ARG A 91 7.48 -1.18 10.90
C ARG A 91 8.94 -0.74 11.11
N TYR A 92 9.38 0.28 10.38
CA TYR A 92 10.71 0.86 10.50
C TYR A 92 10.73 2.11 11.39
N ALA A 93 9.59 2.49 11.98
CA ALA A 93 9.48 3.66 12.88
C ALA A 93 10.56 3.61 13.95
N ASP A 94 10.68 2.47 14.64
CA ASP A 94 11.59 2.30 15.78
C ASP A 94 13.00 1.79 15.41
N THR A 95 13.34 1.86 14.11
CA THR A 95 14.67 1.44 13.62
C THR A 95 15.18 2.45 12.60
N ALA A 96 15.02 2.19 11.31
CA ALA A 96 15.58 2.99 10.22
C ALA A 96 14.97 4.39 10.10
N LEU A 97 13.78 4.64 10.64
CA LEU A 97 13.15 5.97 10.67
C LEU A 97 13.45 6.72 11.98
N GLU A 98 13.72 6.01 13.08
CA GLU A 98 14.14 6.56 14.38
C GLU A 98 15.53 7.20 14.32
N PHE A 99 16.43 6.65 13.49
CA PHE A 99 17.78 7.20 13.26
C PHE A 99 17.80 8.67 12.78
N PHE A 100 16.66 9.24 12.38
CA PHE A 100 16.61 10.55 11.74
C PHE A 100 15.70 11.58 12.44
N GLY A 101 15.30 11.33 13.71
CA GLY A 101 14.75 12.38 14.58
C GLY A 101 13.75 11.88 15.62
N ARG A 102 14.22 11.65 16.84
CA ARG A 102 13.40 11.47 18.05
C ARG A 102 12.89 12.85 18.51
N GLU A 103 11.62 13.02 18.83
CA GLU A 103 11.09 12.97 20.20
C GLU A 103 9.72 12.28 20.29
N LEU A 104 9.59 11.29 21.18
CA LEU A 104 8.35 11.06 21.93
C LEU A 104 8.70 10.70 23.38
N PRO A 105 8.13 11.45 24.34
CA PRO A 105 7.31 10.80 25.35
C PRO A 105 5.97 11.54 25.60
N ASP A 106 4.90 10.75 25.84
CA ASP A 106 3.58 11.14 26.37
C ASP A 106 2.73 12.20 25.64
N GLN A 107 2.26 11.94 24.41
CA GLN A 107 1.07 12.65 23.89
C GLN A 107 0.11 11.77 23.07
N PRO A 108 -1.19 11.74 23.42
CA PRO A 108 -2.27 11.56 22.47
C PRO A 108 -2.54 12.90 21.75
N ARG A 109 -1.99 13.06 20.54
CA ARG A 109 -2.40 14.06 19.54
C ARG A 109 -1.95 13.60 18.16
N GLU A 110 -2.88 12.94 17.49
CA GLU A 110 -3.05 12.83 16.03
C GLU A 110 -1.87 13.31 15.18
N VAL A 111 -0.96 12.39 14.80
CA VAL A 111 -0.29 12.32 13.48
C VAL A 111 0.29 13.65 12.92
N ALA A 112 0.57 14.64 13.76
CA ALA A 112 0.89 16.01 13.35
C ALA A 112 2.40 16.29 13.30
N SER A 113 3.22 15.33 13.72
CA SER A 113 4.69 15.39 13.65
C SER A 113 5.30 14.49 12.58
N LEU A 114 4.51 13.72 11.83
CA LEU A 114 4.88 13.30 10.46
C LEU A 114 4.79 14.50 9.49
N ARG A 115 5.26 15.69 9.92
CA ARG A 115 5.48 16.86 9.06
C ARG A 115 6.54 16.46 8.05
N ARG A 116 6.08 15.88 6.94
CA ARG A 116 6.87 15.37 5.82
C ARG A 116 8.12 14.62 6.31
N PRO A 117 8.14 13.28 6.38
CA PRO A 117 9.40 12.61 6.12
C PRO A 117 9.92 13.23 4.82
N HIS A 118 11.00 14.01 4.90
CA HIS A 118 11.62 14.59 3.71
C HIS A 118 11.77 13.40 2.76
N ARG A 119 11.44 13.56 1.47
CA ARG A 119 11.51 12.46 0.48
C ARG A 119 12.85 11.71 0.52
N GLU A 120 13.87 12.36 1.08
CA GLU A 120 15.18 11.87 1.46
C GLU A 120 15.17 10.62 2.36
N TRP A 121 14.18 10.46 3.25
CA TRP A 121 14.17 9.42 4.28
C TRP A 121 13.16 8.30 4.03
N ALA A 122 12.04 8.63 3.40
CA ALA A 122 11.06 7.64 2.98
C ALA A 122 10.18 8.11 1.82
N LEU A 123 9.80 7.15 0.99
CA LEU A 123 8.88 7.29 -0.11
C LEU A 123 7.48 6.87 0.37
N THR A 124 6.67 7.84 0.77
CA THR A 124 5.32 7.59 1.30
C THR A 124 4.27 7.35 0.22
N THR A 125 4.54 7.78 -1.02
CA THR A 125 3.62 7.66 -2.15
C THR A 125 4.21 6.91 -3.34
N SER A 126 5.47 6.48 -3.24
CA SER A 126 6.18 5.75 -4.30
C SER A 126 7.08 4.68 -3.69
N SER A 127 7.71 3.88 -4.54
CA SER A 127 8.76 2.94 -4.18
C SER A 127 9.81 3.00 -5.26
N ARG A 128 11.08 2.74 -4.90
CA ARG A 128 12.06 2.39 -5.92
C ARG A 128 11.84 0.94 -6.36
N ALA A 129 12.50 0.54 -7.45
CA ALA A 129 12.34 -0.76 -8.05
C ALA A 129 13.65 -1.30 -8.63
N CYS A 130 13.86 -2.61 -8.51
CA CYS A 130 14.86 -3.32 -9.29
C CYS A 130 14.15 -4.04 -10.45
N PRO A 131 14.43 -3.68 -11.73
CA PRO A 131 13.79 -4.35 -12.87
C PRO A 131 14.03 -5.87 -12.89
N ASN A 132 15.23 -6.32 -12.50
CA ASN A 132 15.58 -7.74 -12.49
C ASN A 132 14.80 -8.52 -11.42
N CYS A 133 14.65 -7.96 -10.21
CA CYS A 133 13.82 -8.57 -9.17
C CYS A 133 12.37 -8.70 -9.62
N LEU A 134 11.81 -7.62 -10.19
CA LEU A 134 10.40 -7.59 -10.62
C LEU A 134 10.11 -8.50 -11.82
N ALA A 135 11.09 -8.70 -12.70
CA ALA A 135 10.98 -9.64 -13.81
C ALA A 135 10.92 -11.09 -13.31
N ALA A 136 11.58 -11.42 -12.19
CA ALA A 136 11.54 -12.75 -11.59
C ALA A 136 10.29 -12.95 -10.71
N LEU A 137 9.95 -11.96 -9.88
CA LEU A 137 8.79 -11.98 -9.02
C LEU A 137 8.25 -10.55 -8.88
N PRO A 138 7.01 -10.25 -9.31
CA PRO A 138 6.45 -8.89 -9.34
C PRO A 138 5.97 -8.44 -7.95
N VAL A 139 6.81 -8.60 -6.93
CA VAL A 139 6.57 -8.21 -5.55
C VAL A 139 7.49 -7.05 -5.21
N TRP A 140 6.91 -5.95 -4.71
CA TRP A 140 7.69 -4.82 -4.21
C TRP A 140 7.94 -4.99 -2.72
N PRO A 141 9.22 -5.09 -2.29
CA PRO A 141 9.57 -5.08 -0.88
C PRO A 141 9.28 -3.74 -0.21
N VAL A 142 8.83 -3.77 1.05
CA VAL A 142 8.58 -2.56 1.85
C VAL A 142 9.82 -1.70 2.04
N TRP A 143 11.01 -2.32 2.12
CA TRP A 143 12.27 -1.59 2.30
C TRP A 143 12.66 -0.72 1.10
N TRP A 144 12.16 -1.00 -0.11
CA TRP A 144 12.38 -0.14 -1.30
C TRP A 144 11.74 1.24 -1.18
N ARG A 145 10.89 1.43 -0.16
CA ARG A 145 10.30 2.73 0.19
C ARG A 145 11.13 3.51 1.20
N LEU A 146 12.24 2.96 1.69
CA LEU A 146 13.17 3.70 2.55
C LEU A 146 14.08 4.59 1.69
N GLY A 147 14.41 5.77 2.21
CA GLY A 147 15.30 6.72 1.57
C GLY A 147 16.65 6.12 1.20
N ILE A 148 17.20 5.31 2.11
CA ILE A 148 18.47 4.59 1.99
C ILE A 148 18.48 3.45 0.97
N ALA A 149 17.31 3.06 0.43
CA ALA A 149 17.23 2.02 -0.58
C ALA A 149 17.71 2.54 -1.94
N ALA A 150 19.03 2.55 -2.15
CA ALA A 150 19.64 3.05 -3.38
C ALA A 150 20.02 1.93 -4.35
N VAL A 151 20.54 0.80 -3.84
CA VAL A 151 21.09 -0.31 -4.65
C VAL A 151 20.38 -1.60 -4.29
N CYS A 152 20.05 -2.41 -5.29
CA CYS A 152 19.56 -3.77 -5.08
C CYS A 152 20.71 -4.65 -4.54
N PRO A 153 20.58 -5.28 -3.35
CA PRO A 153 21.66 -6.10 -2.80
C PRO A 153 21.90 -7.37 -3.62
N GLU A 154 20.85 -7.94 -4.23
CA GLU A 154 20.94 -9.16 -5.05
C GLU A 154 21.62 -8.89 -6.40
N HIS A 155 21.12 -7.89 -7.14
CA HIS A 155 21.56 -7.62 -8.51
C HIS A 155 22.66 -6.55 -8.62
N ARG A 156 22.98 -5.86 -7.52
CA ARG A 156 24.00 -4.80 -7.43
C ARG A 156 23.82 -3.67 -8.45
N VAL A 157 22.56 -3.35 -8.77
CA VAL A 157 22.16 -2.25 -9.65
C VAL A 157 21.49 -1.14 -8.85
N LEU A 158 21.63 0.10 -9.32
CA LEU A 158 20.83 1.21 -8.81
C LEU A 158 19.34 0.92 -8.99
N LEU A 159 18.56 1.14 -7.93
CA LEU A 159 17.11 1.05 -7.99
C LEU A 159 16.56 2.24 -8.78
N VAL A 160 15.64 1.97 -9.69
CA VAL A 160 14.95 3.00 -10.45
C VAL A 160 13.81 3.59 -9.62
N ASP A 161 13.64 4.90 -9.64
CA ASP A 161 12.59 5.63 -8.91
C ASP A 161 11.58 6.34 -9.84
N VAL A 162 11.85 6.30 -11.14
CA VAL A 162 10.97 6.76 -12.21
C VAL A 162 10.80 5.66 -13.24
N CYS A 163 9.56 5.35 -13.59
CA CYS A 163 9.28 4.56 -14.78
C CYS A 163 9.48 5.46 -16.01
N SER A 164 10.20 4.97 -17.03
CA SER A 164 10.25 5.66 -18.32
C SER A 164 8.86 5.64 -18.95
N TRP A 165 8.26 6.82 -19.03
CA TRP A 165 6.85 7.09 -19.35
C TRP A 165 6.30 6.39 -20.61
N TRP A 166 7.13 6.02 -21.58
CA TRP A 166 6.66 5.29 -22.77
C TRP A 166 6.18 3.85 -22.48
N THR A 167 6.56 3.25 -21.33
CA THR A 167 6.10 1.90 -20.94
C THR A 167 4.96 1.93 -19.90
N CYS A 168 4.92 2.92 -19.02
CA CYS A 168 3.90 3.01 -17.96
C CYS A 168 2.67 3.85 -18.31
N ALA A 169 2.69 4.72 -19.34
CA ALA A 169 1.58 5.61 -19.66
C ALA A 169 0.28 4.87 -20.05
N ALA A 170 0.37 3.61 -20.50
CA ALA A 170 -0.81 2.77 -20.75
C ALA A 170 -1.51 2.29 -19.46
N SER A 171 -0.84 2.37 -18.30
CA SER A 171 -1.34 1.89 -17.00
C SER A 171 -1.51 3.02 -15.97
N ALA A 172 -1.00 4.22 -16.28
CA ALA A 172 -0.82 5.32 -15.32
C ALA A 172 -1.80 6.50 -15.49
N THR A 173 -2.71 6.47 -16.47
CA THR A 173 -3.88 7.36 -16.42
C THR A 173 -4.81 6.82 -15.34
N ASP A 174 -4.50 7.25 -14.12
CA ASP A 174 -5.20 7.00 -12.87
C ASP A 174 -5.22 5.54 -12.40
N ALA A 175 -4.24 5.14 -11.58
CA ALA A 175 -4.26 3.91 -10.77
C ALA A 175 -5.45 3.81 -9.79
N TRP A 176 -6.41 4.72 -9.92
CA TRP A 176 -7.47 4.98 -9.00
C TRP A 176 -8.77 5.53 -9.66
N ALA A 177 -8.77 5.95 -10.93
CA ALA A 177 -10.01 6.41 -11.56
C ALA A 177 -10.88 5.23 -12.04
N PRO A 178 -12.21 5.40 -12.09
CA PRO A 178 -13.03 4.50 -12.88
C PRO A 178 -12.65 4.64 -14.37
N ALA A 179 -12.51 3.50 -15.05
CA ALA A 179 -12.37 3.46 -16.50
C ALA A 179 -13.58 4.16 -17.13
N THR A 180 -13.38 5.31 -17.75
CA THR A 180 -14.45 5.99 -18.50
C THR A 180 -14.47 5.41 -19.92
N PRO A 181 -15.59 4.87 -20.42
CA PRO A 181 -15.70 4.56 -21.84
C PRO A 181 -15.70 5.87 -22.62
N ALA A 182 -14.77 6.00 -23.57
CA ALA A 182 -14.75 7.12 -24.49
C ALA A 182 -15.98 7.04 -25.40
N ILE A 183 -16.99 7.87 -25.14
CA ILE A 183 -18.05 8.15 -26.11
C ILE A 183 -17.41 9.07 -27.14
N ARG A 184 -17.13 8.53 -28.34
CA ARG A 184 -16.85 9.36 -29.52
C ARG A 184 -18.16 10.02 -29.93
N GLY A 185 -18.17 11.35 -29.93
CA GLY A 185 -19.18 12.16 -30.61
C GLY A 185 -18.58 12.63 -31.93
N ASP A 186 -19.32 12.37 -33.02
CA ASP A 186 -19.09 12.87 -34.37
C ASP A 186 -19.29 14.39 -34.47
#